data_AF-A0A7S3WNC9-F1
#
_entry.id   AF-A0A7S3WNC9-F1
#
_cell.length_a   1.000
_cell.length_b   1.000
_cell.length_c   1.000
_cell.angle_alpha   90.00
_cell.angle_beta   90.00
_cell.angle_gamma   90.00
#
_symmetry.space_group_name_H-M   'P 1'
#
loop_
_entity.id
_entity.type
_entity.pdbx_description
1 polymer ?
#
loop_
_entity_poly.entity_id
_entity_poly.type
_entity_poly.pdbx_seq_one_letter_code
_entity_poly.pdbx_strand_id
1 'polypeptide(L)'
;GGRPRDGRLGQLNMQPPASSAMTLGRSRSVQGAHTPWLRGLILFVGLASMGLSLAAFTLQSTARPNYVLPACLLALSLLWLGAGAALGGRANHWPDMRLDAGASLLLVGGLSLSLELAVRLVCAGRFGGFPAAFDFGLKCKEVHARSFDVPYECEPNSSFLPEFNSFGHCVQGGLSILLLPPVEAAAASAGAPRLPPRRPLVVLLSSLVAVYPAYNLVKRTVTYPVHSFATSSFANNAAEWAMGFLLGLSCGVAATAVHAGRAGAAARATGGKERASAAQAAPPRGGRVERASLAFRACAGGVLFVACV
;
A
#
# COMPACT_ATOMS: atom_id res chain seq x y z
N GLY A 1 14.45 24.94 -72.13
CA GLY A 1 13.73 26.09 -71.54
C GLY A 1 13.63 25.87 -70.05
N GLY A 2 13.87 26.83 -69.17
CA GLY A 2 13.86 28.28 -69.36
C GLY A 2 12.83 28.91 -68.43
N ARG A 3 13.24 29.13 -67.17
CA ARG A 3 12.79 30.22 -66.27
C ARG A 3 11.43 30.08 -65.51
N PRO A 4 11.16 30.92 -64.49
CA PRO A 4 11.00 30.49 -63.08
C PRO A 4 9.69 31.05 -62.44
N ARG A 5 9.51 30.95 -61.11
CA ARG A 5 9.16 32.11 -60.25
C ARG A 5 8.99 31.77 -58.78
N ASP A 6 9.67 32.60 -57.99
CA ASP A 6 9.49 32.84 -56.56
C ASP A 6 8.05 33.21 -56.19
N GLY A 7 7.58 32.64 -55.08
CA GLY A 7 6.37 33.06 -54.38
C GLY A 7 6.68 33.37 -52.92
N ARG A 8 7.38 34.49 -52.68
CA ARG A 8 7.44 35.14 -51.37
C ARG A 8 6.03 35.63 -51.02
N LEU A 9 5.32 34.89 -50.16
CA LEU A 9 4.15 35.42 -49.47
C LEU A 9 4.61 36.10 -48.18
N GLY A 10 4.29 37.39 -48.09
CA GLY A 10 4.77 38.31 -47.09
C GLY A 10 4.34 37.94 -45.68
N GLN A 11 5.30 38.09 -44.77
CA GLN A 11 5.05 38.30 -43.35
C GLN A 11 4.25 39.61 -43.18
N LEU A 12 2.94 39.49 -43.03
CA LEU A 12 2.14 40.55 -42.42
C LEU A 12 2.35 40.48 -40.91
N ASN A 13 3.32 41.28 -40.48
CA ASN A 13 3.62 41.55 -39.07
C ASN A 13 2.48 42.42 -38.51
N MET A 14 1.34 41.81 -38.17
CA MET A 14 0.30 42.48 -37.38
C MET A 14 0.77 42.53 -35.93
N GLN A 15 1.34 43.66 -35.52
CA GLN A 15 1.43 44.02 -34.11
C GLN A 15 0.01 44.16 -33.56
N PRO A 16 -0.39 43.37 -32.55
CA PRO A 16 -1.65 43.59 -31.87
C PRO A 16 -1.59 44.93 -31.10
N PRO A 17 -2.71 45.66 -31.03
CA PRO A 17 -2.79 46.92 -30.30
C PRO A 17 -2.48 46.69 -28.82
N ALA A 18 -1.71 47.62 -28.26
CA ALA A 18 -1.41 47.74 -26.84
C ALA A 18 -2.71 48.05 -26.07
N SER A 19 -3.50 47.03 -25.76
CA SER A 19 -4.71 47.15 -24.96
C SER A 19 -4.40 46.86 -23.50
N SER A 20 -4.46 47.94 -22.72
CA SER A 20 -4.91 47.98 -21.34
C SER A 20 -4.02 47.31 -20.31
N ALA A 21 -3.28 48.17 -19.59
CA ALA A 21 -2.76 47.92 -18.26
C ALA A 21 -3.88 47.39 -17.35
N MET A 22 -4.06 46.07 -17.34
CA MET A 22 -4.82 45.36 -16.35
C MET A 22 -4.11 45.62 -15.03
N THR A 23 -4.77 46.40 -14.17
CA THR A 23 -4.42 46.56 -12.78
C THR A 23 -4.09 45.20 -12.22
N LEU A 24 -2.79 44.94 -11.98
CA LEU A 24 -2.31 43.82 -11.18
C LEU A 24 -2.96 43.99 -9.82
N GLY A 25 -4.16 43.42 -9.67
CA GLY A 25 -4.76 43.13 -8.39
C GLY A 25 -3.69 42.40 -7.62
N ARG A 26 -3.15 43.10 -6.62
CA ARG A 26 -2.14 42.61 -5.69
C ARG A 26 -2.81 41.44 -4.98
N SER A 27 -2.76 40.28 -5.62
CA SER A 27 -3.19 39.01 -5.09
C SER A 27 -2.33 38.84 -3.87
N ARG A 28 -2.88 39.23 -2.71
CA ARG A 28 -2.29 39.00 -1.40
C ARG A 28 -1.92 37.54 -1.43
N SER A 29 -0.62 37.27 -1.57
CA SER A 29 -0.09 35.94 -1.46
C SER A 29 -0.47 35.54 -0.06
N VAL A 30 -1.55 34.77 0.04
CA VAL A 30 -1.74 33.85 1.14
C VAL A 30 -0.58 32.87 0.97
N GLN A 31 0.61 33.32 1.39
CA GLN A 31 1.72 32.49 1.78
C GLN A 31 1.15 31.71 2.94
N GLY A 32 0.42 30.66 2.59
CA GLY A 32 -0.10 29.68 3.51
C GLY A 32 1.13 29.19 4.24
N ALA A 33 1.27 29.65 5.48
CA ALA A 33 2.21 29.13 6.43
C ALA A 33 2.01 27.62 6.41
N HIS A 34 2.87 26.92 5.68
CA HIS A 34 2.80 25.48 5.57
C HIS A 34 3.17 24.97 6.95
N THR A 35 2.12 24.52 7.62
CA THR A 35 2.05 24.34 9.05
C THR A 35 3.07 23.31 9.54
N PRO A 36 4.16 23.71 10.21
CA PRO A 36 5.11 22.77 10.82
C PRO A 36 4.42 21.80 11.78
N TRP A 37 3.28 22.19 12.35
CA TRP A 37 2.43 21.33 13.17
C TRP A 37 1.93 20.08 12.44
N LEU A 38 1.71 20.14 11.13
CA LEU A 38 1.21 18.98 10.36
C LEU A 38 2.29 17.91 10.17
N ARG A 39 3.54 18.35 9.99
CA ARG A 39 4.71 17.45 9.96
C ARG A 39 4.96 16.85 11.33
N GLY A 40 4.86 17.68 12.38
CA GLY A 40 4.92 17.23 13.77
C GLY A 40 3.85 16.19 14.08
N LEU A 41 2.61 16.41 13.62
CA LEU A 41 1.49 15.50 13.83
C LEU A 41 1.71 14.15 13.14
N ILE A 42 2.16 14.13 11.88
CA ILE A 42 2.40 12.88 11.15
C ILE A 42 3.55 12.09 11.77
N LEU A 43 4.64 12.76 12.12
CA LEU A 43 5.76 12.13 12.80
C LEU A 43 5.34 11.62 14.19
N PHE A 44 4.56 12.39 14.94
CA PHE A 44 4.02 12.00 16.23
C PHE A 44 3.10 10.79 16.11
N VAL A 45 2.13 10.81 15.18
CA VAL A 45 1.24 9.66 14.91
C VAL A 45 2.06 8.44 14.51
N GLY A 46 3.09 8.60 13.68
CA GLY A 46 3.98 7.50 13.30
C GLY A 46 4.80 6.93 14.46
N LEU A 47 5.46 7.78 15.24
CA LEU A 47 6.23 7.35 16.40
C LEU A 47 5.33 6.76 17.49
N ALA A 48 4.18 7.37 17.76
CA ALA A 48 3.17 6.85 18.67
C ALA A 48 2.63 5.50 18.17
N SER A 49 2.42 5.34 16.86
CA SER A 49 1.97 4.07 16.28
C SER A 49 3.00 2.95 16.42
N MET A 50 4.27 3.26 16.20
CA MET A 50 5.37 2.33 16.38
C MET A 50 5.56 1.98 17.86
N GLY A 51 5.50 2.98 18.74
CA GLY A 51 5.58 2.80 20.19
C GLY A 51 4.41 1.98 20.74
N LEU A 52 3.19 2.22 20.28
CA LEU A 52 2.00 1.47 20.68
C LEU A 52 2.05 0.03 20.18
N SER A 53 2.53 -0.20 18.96
CA SER A 53 2.72 -1.55 18.42
C SER A 53 3.81 -2.32 19.17
N LEU A 54 4.92 -1.65 19.51
CA LEU A 54 6.01 -2.24 20.29
C LEU A 54 5.60 -2.52 21.74
N ALA A 55 4.86 -1.61 22.37
CA ALA A 55 4.32 -1.80 23.71
C ALA A 55 3.26 -2.91 23.74
N ALA A 56 2.37 -2.96 22.74
CA ALA A 56 1.42 -4.06 22.59
C ALA A 56 2.14 -5.41 22.46
N PHE A 57 3.26 -5.45 21.71
CA PHE A 57 4.10 -6.63 21.56
C PHE A 57 4.78 -7.05 22.88
N THR A 58 5.36 -6.12 23.64
CA THR A 58 6.01 -6.46 24.92
C THR A 58 5.00 -6.92 25.97
N LEU A 59 3.83 -6.29 26.01
CA LEU A 59 2.72 -6.68 26.89
C LEU A 59 2.09 -8.02 26.48
N GLN A 60 2.37 -8.52 25.28
CA GLN A 60 1.90 -9.82 24.82
C GLN A 60 2.55 -11.01 25.54
N SER A 61 3.59 -10.78 26.33
CA SER A 61 4.25 -11.83 27.11
C SER A 61 3.58 -12.14 28.46
N THR A 62 2.64 -11.29 28.91
CA THR A 62 2.06 -11.39 30.26
C THR A 62 0.57 -11.73 30.20
N ALA A 63 0.24 -13.01 30.40
CA ALA A 63 -1.08 -13.58 30.69
C ALA A 63 -2.29 -13.09 29.83
N ARG A 64 -2.62 -13.90 28.81
CA ARG A 64 -3.78 -13.76 27.88
C ARG A 64 -3.84 -12.41 27.14
N PRO A 65 -3.08 -12.22 26.05
CA PRO A 65 -2.93 -10.88 25.46
C PRO A 65 -3.21 -10.79 23.95
N ASN A 66 -3.81 -11.80 23.33
CA ASN A 66 -3.97 -11.86 21.87
C ASN A 66 -4.90 -10.76 21.29
N TYR A 67 -5.54 -9.94 22.11
CA TYR A 67 -6.44 -8.85 21.68
C TYR A 67 -5.72 -7.52 21.41
N VAL A 68 -4.60 -7.24 22.10
CA VAL A 68 -4.06 -5.87 22.12
C VAL A 68 -3.41 -5.52 20.79
N LEU A 69 -2.55 -6.39 20.27
CA LEU A 69 -1.81 -6.12 19.04
C LEU A 69 -2.72 -5.95 17.81
N PRO A 70 -3.70 -6.84 17.54
CA PRO A 70 -4.59 -6.66 16.39
C PRO A 70 -5.44 -5.39 16.49
N ALA A 71 -5.97 -5.09 17.69
CA ALA A 71 -6.73 -3.86 17.91
C ALA A 71 -5.88 -2.61 17.69
N CYS A 72 -4.63 -2.61 18.16
CA CYS A 72 -3.66 -1.56 17.88
C CYS A 72 -3.41 -1.42 16.38
N LEU A 73 -3.08 -2.51 15.67
CA LEU A 73 -2.83 -2.47 14.23
C LEU A 73 -4.04 -1.94 13.43
N LEU A 74 -5.26 -2.32 13.81
CA LEU A 74 -6.49 -1.81 13.19
C LEU A 74 -6.66 -0.31 13.44
N ALA A 75 -6.56 0.11 14.70
CA ALA A 75 -6.68 1.51 15.08
C ALA A 75 -5.63 2.38 14.36
N LEU A 76 -4.40 1.89 14.25
CA LEU A 76 -3.32 2.56 13.53
C LEU A 76 -3.61 2.66 12.04
N SER A 77 -4.11 1.59 11.42
CA SER A 77 -4.50 1.60 10.01
C SER A 77 -5.57 2.64 9.74
N LEU A 78 -6.59 2.74 10.62
CA LEU A 78 -7.66 3.74 10.51
C LEU A 78 -7.15 5.17 10.74
N LEU A 79 -6.28 5.38 11.74
CA LEU A 79 -5.68 6.69 12.02
C LEU A 79 -4.85 7.19 10.83
N TRP A 80 -4.03 6.32 10.25
CA TRP A 80 -3.21 6.66 9.09
C TRP A 80 -4.04 6.92 7.84
N LEU A 81 -5.11 6.15 7.62
CA LEU A 81 -6.04 6.39 6.52
C LEU A 81 -6.77 7.73 6.68
N GLY A 82 -7.28 8.01 7.88
CA GLY A 82 -7.93 9.28 8.21
C GLY A 82 -6.98 10.48 8.04
N ALA A 83 -5.72 10.35 8.51
CA ALA A 83 -4.69 11.35 8.30
C ALA A 83 -4.42 11.58 6.81
N GLY A 84 -4.24 10.50 6.03
CA GLY A 84 -4.08 10.56 4.58
C GLY A 84 -5.24 11.27 3.88
N ALA A 85 -6.47 10.91 4.22
CA ALA A 85 -7.69 11.52 3.67
C ALA A 85 -7.77 13.02 3.99
N ALA A 86 -7.51 13.43 5.23
CA ALA A 86 -7.51 14.83 5.65
C ALA A 86 -6.42 15.65 4.94
N LEU A 87 -5.23 15.07 4.75
CA LEU A 87 -4.12 15.70 4.04
C LEU A 87 -4.42 15.88 2.55
N GLY A 88 -4.95 14.83 1.90
CA GLY A 88 -5.28 14.88 0.49
C GLY A 88 -6.45 15.82 0.19
N GLY A 89 -7.47 15.85 1.06
CA GLY A 89 -8.58 16.82 0.98
C GLY A 89 -8.09 18.27 1.04
N ARG A 90 -7.11 18.58 1.91
CA ARG A 90 -6.51 19.92 2.02
C ARG A 90 -5.60 20.29 0.87
N ALA A 91 -5.01 19.30 0.19
CA ALA A 91 -4.14 19.56 -0.95
C ALA A 91 -4.93 20.03 -2.19
N ASN A 92 -6.27 19.93 -2.19
CA ASN A 92 -7.19 20.16 -3.31
C ASN A 92 -6.88 19.37 -4.60
N HIS A 93 -5.78 18.62 -4.61
CA HIS A 93 -5.32 17.71 -5.64
C HIS A 93 -4.68 16.52 -4.93
N TRP A 94 -5.26 15.35 -5.11
CA TRP A 94 -4.52 14.13 -4.90
C TRP A 94 -3.48 14.02 -6.02
N PRO A 95 -2.22 13.64 -5.72
CA PRO A 95 -1.28 13.31 -6.77
C PRO A 95 -1.86 12.14 -7.57
N ASP A 96 -1.40 11.95 -8.80
CA ASP A 96 -1.87 10.84 -9.63
C ASP A 96 -1.61 9.51 -8.90
N MET A 97 -2.64 8.99 -8.23
CA MET A 97 -2.63 7.74 -7.45
C MET A 97 -3.01 6.56 -8.34
N ARG A 98 -2.87 6.70 -9.65
CA ARG A 98 -3.10 5.63 -10.61
C ARG A 98 -2.12 4.49 -10.32
N LEU A 99 -2.63 3.51 -9.58
CA LEU A 99 -2.01 2.23 -9.41
C LEU A 99 -1.89 1.57 -10.78
N ASP A 100 -0.76 0.89 -11.03
CA ASP A 100 -0.68 0.00 -12.18
C ASP A 100 -1.68 -1.16 -12.02
N ALA A 101 -1.96 -1.87 -13.11
CA ALA A 101 -2.93 -2.96 -13.10
C ALA A 101 -2.58 -4.06 -12.08
N GLY A 102 -1.29 -4.37 -11.90
CA GLY A 102 -0.83 -5.36 -10.93
C GLY A 102 -1.04 -4.91 -9.49
N ALA A 103 -0.66 -3.67 -9.16
CA ALA A 103 -0.90 -3.07 -7.86
C ALA A 103 -2.41 -2.95 -7.54
N SER A 104 -3.24 -2.65 -8.56
CA SER A 104 -4.70 -2.61 -8.42
C SER A 104 -5.27 -3.98 -8.09
N LEU A 105 -4.83 -5.04 -8.79
CA LEU A 105 -5.26 -6.41 -8.51
C LEU A 105 -4.83 -6.88 -7.10
N LEU A 106 -3.61 -6.51 -6.66
CA LEU A 106 -3.15 -6.79 -5.30
C LEU A 106 -3.96 -6.04 -4.24
N LEU A 107 -4.33 -4.79 -4.52
CA LEU A 107 -5.20 -4.02 -3.64
C LEU A 107 -6.57 -4.68 -3.50
N VAL A 108 -7.21 -5.00 -4.62
CA VAL A 108 -8.53 -5.67 -4.62
C VAL A 108 -8.43 -7.01 -3.90
N GLY A 109 -7.47 -7.87 -4.26
CA GLY A 109 -7.28 -9.18 -3.61
C GLY A 109 -6.99 -9.08 -2.11
N GLY A 110 -6.15 -8.13 -1.69
CA GLY A 110 -5.86 -7.91 -0.26
C GLY A 110 -7.08 -7.42 0.53
N LEU A 111 -7.90 -6.54 -0.06
CA LEU A 111 -9.15 -6.07 0.55
C LEU A 111 -10.22 -7.18 0.59
N SER A 112 -10.35 -7.97 -0.46
CA SER A 112 -11.24 -9.15 -0.48
C SER A 112 -10.87 -10.16 0.60
N LEU A 113 -9.58 -10.48 0.73
CA LEU A 113 -9.08 -11.36 1.79
C LEU A 113 -9.37 -10.79 3.19
N SER A 114 -9.16 -9.49 3.37
CA SER A 114 -9.46 -8.80 4.64
C SER A 114 -10.95 -8.88 5.00
N LEU A 115 -11.83 -8.71 4.01
CA LEU A 115 -13.28 -8.83 4.19
C LEU A 115 -13.69 -10.26 4.54
N GLU A 116 -13.16 -11.26 3.84
CA GLU A 116 -13.42 -12.68 4.12
C GLU A 116 -13.06 -13.04 5.57
N LEU A 117 -11.88 -12.60 6.03
CA LEU A 117 -11.42 -12.81 7.39
C LEU A 117 -12.29 -12.08 8.42
N ALA A 118 -12.73 -10.86 8.11
CA ALA A 118 -13.66 -10.13 8.96
C ALA A 118 -15.01 -10.85 9.09
N VAL A 119 -15.57 -11.34 7.98
CA VAL A 119 -16.80 -12.15 7.99
C VAL A 119 -16.60 -13.40 8.85
N ARG A 120 -15.46 -14.08 8.68
CA ARG A 120 -15.14 -15.28 9.47
C ARG A 120 -15.04 -14.98 10.97
N LEU A 121 -14.42 -13.86 11.36
CA LEU A 121 -14.39 -13.41 12.75
C LEU A 121 -15.79 -13.10 13.26
N VAL A 122 -16.63 -12.37 12.51
CA VAL A 122 -18.01 -12.09 12.94
C VAL A 122 -18.83 -13.37 13.08
N CYS A 123 -18.56 -14.39 12.26
CA CYS A 123 -19.15 -15.71 12.36
C CYS A 123 -18.46 -16.64 13.37
N ALA A 124 -17.64 -16.14 14.29
CA ALA A 124 -16.86 -16.96 15.23
C ALA A 124 -17.70 -17.96 16.02
N GLY A 125 -18.95 -17.64 16.37
CA GLY A 125 -19.85 -18.59 17.05
C GLY A 125 -20.11 -19.88 16.27
N ARG A 126 -20.03 -19.84 14.93
CA ARG A 126 -20.14 -21.02 14.06
C ARG A 126 -18.85 -21.83 13.99
N PHE A 127 -17.70 -21.16 14.14
CA PHE A 127 -16.37 -21.77 14.01
C PHE A 127 -15.73 -22.12 15.36
N GLY A 128 -16.37 -21.77 16.48
CA GLY A 128 -15.83 -21.94 17.82
C GLY A 128 -14.65 -20.99 18.12
N GLY A 129 -14.61 -19.83 17.45
CA GLY A 129 -13.54 -18.83 17.63
C GLY A 129 -13.89 -17.74 18.63
N PHE A 130 -12.97 -16.79 18.80
CA PHE A 130 -13.15 -15.61 19.64
C PHE A 130 -12.64 -14.35 18.93
N PRO A 131 -13.54 -13.48 18.42
CA PRO A 131 -13.17 -12.39 17.51
C PRO A 131 -12.16 -11.42 18.11
N ALA A 132 -12.34 -11.09 19.40
CA ALA A 132 -11.47 -10.15 20.10
C ALA A 132 -10.02 -10.66 20.18
N ALA A 133 -9.79 -11.97 20.24
CA ALA A 133 -8.45 -12.56 20.24
C ALA A 133 -7.93 -12.88 18.84
N PHE A 134 -8.62 -12.46 17.77
CA PHE A 134 -8.31 -12.88 16.40
C PHE A 134 -8.18 -14.41 16.28
N ASP A 135 -9.09 -15.11 16.98
CA ASP A 135 -9.18 -16.56 16.99
C ASP A 135 -10.26 -17.02 16.01
N PHE A 136 -9.82 -17.77 15.00
CA PHE A 136 -10.61 -18.22 13.86
C PHE A 136 -11.23 -19.62 14.05
N GLY A 137 -11.23 -20.14 15.27
CA GLY A 137 -11.78 -21.45 15.64
C GLY A 137 -10.68 -22.47 15.92
N LEU A 138 -10.93 -23.75 15.63
CA LEU A 138 -9.90 -24.78 15.80
C LEU A 138 -9.09 -24.96 14.52
N LYS A 139 -7.77 -25.10 14.67
CA LYS A 139 -6.89 -25.66 13.63
C LYS A 139 -6.41 -27.03 14.08
N CYS A 140 -6.49 -28.02 13.19
CA CYS A 140 -6.11 -29.40 13.51
C CYS A 140 -4.89 -29.81 12.69
N LYS A 141 -3.92 -30.45 13.33
CA LYS A 141 -2.72 -30.99 12.71
C LYS A 141 -2.73 -32.51 12.83
N GLU A 142 -2.26 -33.19 11.79
CA GLU A 142 -2.01 -34.63 11.84
C GLU A 142 -0.79 -34.91 12.71
N VAL A 143 -0.99 -35.62 13.83
CA VAL A 143 0.09 -35.98 14.75
C VAL A 143 0.71 -37.29 14.32
N HIS A 144 1.75 -37.22 13.49
CA HIS A 144 2.57 -38.37 13.07
C HIS A 144 1.82 -39.42 12.21
N ALA A 145 2.01 -39.32 10.89
CA ALA A 145 1.47 -40.22 9.86
C ALA A 145 2.00 -41.68 9.89
N ARG A 146 2.40 -42.23 11.04
CA ARG A 146 2.95 -43.59 11.16
C ARG A 146 1.99 -44.65 11.70
N SER A 147 0.79 -44.29 12.14
CA SER A 147 -0.25 -45.25 12.56
C SER A 147 -1.55 -45.02 11.79
N PHE A 148 -2.28 -46.09 11.46
CA PHE A 148 -3.57 -45.98 10.76
C PHE A 148 -4.68 -45.32 11.61
N ASP A 149 -4.45 -45.18 12.91
CA ASP A 149 -5.27 -44.40 13.84
C ASP A 149 -4.48 -43.16 14.29
N VAL A 150 -4.41 -42.10 13.46
CA VAL A 150 -3.75 -40.85 13.87
C VAL A 150 -4.77 -39.95 14.59
N PRO A 151 -4.62 -39.69 15.89
CA PRO A 151 -5.41 -38.66 16.55
C PRO A 151 -5.05 -37.29 15.96
N TYR A 152 -6.06 -36.53 15.56
CA TYR A 152 -5.89 -35.11 15.25
C TYR A 152 -5.70 -34.34 16.55
N GLU A 153 -4.63 -33.56 16.64
CA GLU A 153 -4.48 -32.56 17.70
C GLU A 153 -5.00 -31.23 17.18
N CYS A 154 -6.07 -30.75 17.82
CA CYS A 154 -6.70 -29.48 17.49
C CYS A 154 -6.33 -28.43 18.54
N GLU A 155 -5.83 -27.30 18.06
CA GLU A 155 -5.44 -26.15 18.87
C GLU A 155 -6.19 -24.90 18.38
N PRO A 156 -6.32 -23.84 19.20
CA PRO A 156 -6.93 -22.58 18.77
C PRO A 156 -6.20 -21.97 17.55
N ASN A 157 -6.97 -21.50 16.57
CA ASN A 157 -6.49 -20.86 15.34
C ASN A 157 -6.31 -19.36 15.57
N SER A 158 -5.54 -19.04 16.61
CA SER A 158 -5.23 -17.67 17.02
C SER A 158 -4.15 -17.06 16.14
N SER A 159 -4.33 -15.77 15.83
CA SER A 159 -3.34 -14.95 15.11
C SER A 159 -2.44 -14.20 16.07
N PHE A 160 -1.30 -13.73 15.57
CA PHE A 160 -0.35 -12.90 16.30
C PHE A 160 0.21 -13.57 17.55
N LEU A 161 0.29 -14.90 17.59
CA LEU A 161 1.03 -15.58 18.64
C LEU A 161 2.48 -15.06 18.66
N PRO A 162 3.17 -15.05 19.82
CA PRO A 162 4.54 -14.55 19.99
C PRO A 162 5.57 -15.48 19.33
N GLU A 163 5.39 -15.71 18.04
CA GLU A 163 6.18 -16.55 17.16
C GLU A 163 6.73 -15.68 16.04
N PHE A 164 7.97 -15.96 15.63
CA PHE A 164 8.62 -15.21 14.55
C PHE A 164 7.82 -15.22 13.24
N ASN A 165 7.13 -16.33 12.96
CA ASN A 165 6.31 -16.49 11.75
C ASN A 165 5.17 -15.46 11.70
N SER A 166 4.47 -15.23 12.81
CA SER A 166 3.36 -14.28 12.89
C SER A 166 3.82 -12.86 12.52
N PHE A 167 4.98 -12.46 13.03
CA PHE A 167 5.58 -11.17 12.71
C PHE A 167 6.03 -11.09 11.25
N GLY A 168 6.63 -12.17 10.74
CA GLY A 168 7.06 -12.27 9.33
C GLY A 168 5.90 -12.03 8.36
N HIS A 169 4.73 -12.62 8.61
CA HIS A 169 3.54 -12.44 7.76
C HIS A 169 3.06 -10.97 7.78
N CYS A 170 3.00 -10.36 8.96
CA CYS A 170 2.61 -8.96 9.12
C CYS A 170 3.59 -7.99 8.44
N VAL A 171 4.90 -8.18 8.62
CA VAL A 171 5.92 -7.37 7.93
C VAL A 171 5.81 -7.51 6.41
N GLN A 172 5.58 -8.74 5.92
CA GLN A 172 5.41 -8.99 4.51
C GLN A 172 4.16 -8.31 3.93
N GLY A 173 3.05 -8.32 4.66
CA GLY A 173 1.87 -7.53 4.31
C GLY A 173 2.20 -6.04 4.24
N GLY A 174 2.98 -5.53 5.20
CA GLY A 174 3.42 -4.14 5.28
C GLY A 174 4.18 -3.62 4.06
N LEU A 175 4.71 -4.51 3.20
CA LEU A 175 5.31 -4.14 1.92
C LEU A 175 4.30 -3.51 0.93
N SER A 176 3.00 -3.58 1.23
CA SER A 176 1.94 -2.87 0.48
C SER A 176 2.15 -1.36 0.41
N ILE A 177 2.93 -0.77 1.34
CA ILE A 177 3.35 0.64 1.28
C ILE A 177 4.04 0.99 -0.05
N LEU A 178 4.74 0.03 -0.66
CA LEU A 178 5.46 0.19 -1.92
C LEU A 178 4.55 0.08 -3.16
N LEU A 179 3.26 -0.24 -2.99
CA LEU A 179 2.31 -0.26 -4.11
C LEU A 179 1.93 1.15 -4.58
N LEU A 180 2.15 2.17 -3.75
CA LEU A 180 1.80 3.55 -4.08
C LEU A 180 2.93 4.24 -4.84
N PRO A 181 2.70 4.73 -6.07
CA PRO A 181 3.75 5.29 -6.92
C PRO A 181 4.61 6.39 -6.27
N PRO A 182 4.06 7.30 -5.44
CA PRO A 182 4.86 8.33 -4.79
C PRO A 182 5.82 7.78 -3.73
N VAL A 183 5.45 6.66 -3.09
CA VAL A 183 6.35 5.94 -2.17
C VAL A 183 7.41 5.18 -2.96
N GLU A 184 7.02 4.51 -4.06
CA GLU A 184 7.96 3.84 -4.96
C GLU A 184 9.01 4.83 -5.48
N ALA A 185 8.57 5.99 -5.97
CA ALA A 185 9.44 7.05 -6.46
C ALA A 185 10.35 7.60 -5.35
N ALA A 186 9.81 7.87 -4.17
CA ALA A 186 10.58 8.31 -3.02
C ALA A 186 11.65 7.28 -2.62
N ALA A 187 11.28 6.00 -2.52
CA ALA A 187 12.20 4.90 -2.20
C ALA A 187 13.26 4.70 -3.28
N ALA A 188 12.90 4.83 -4.55
CA ALA A 188 13.83 4.75 -5.67
C ALA A 188 14.83 5.93 -5.68
N SER A 189 14.40 7.11 -5.21
CA SER A 189 15.23 8.32 -5.12
C SER A 189 16.07 8.41 -3.83
N ALA A 190 15.74 7.62 -2.80
CA ALA A 190 16.48 7.58 -1.55
C ALA A 190 17.81 6.84 -1.74
N GLY A 191 18.87 7.58 -2.10
CA GLY A 191 20.21 7.03 -2.28
C GLY A 191 21.23 8.07 -2.76
N ALA A 192 22.52 7.72 -2.66
CA ALA A 192 23.60 8.54 -3.20
C ALA A 192 23.44 8.67 -4.74
N PRO A 193 23.70 9.85 -5.34
CA PRO A 193 23.48 10.13 -6.77
C PRO A 193 24.25 9.23 -7.76
N ARG A 194 25.12 8.34 -7.26
CA ARG A 194 25.98 7.45 -8.06
C ARG A 194 25.53 5.99 -8.07
N LEU A 195 24.45 5.63 -7.37
CA LEU A 195 23.93 4.26 -7.38
C LEU A 195 22.95 4.06 -8.56
N PRO A 196 22.94 2.86 -9.17
CA PRO A 196 22.00 2.55 -10.23
C PRO A 196 20.55 2.73 -9.75
N PRO A 197 19.60 3.03 -10.65
CA PRO A 197 18.21 3.24 -10.30
C PRO A 197 17.67 2.04 -9.51
N ARG A 198 17.24 2.27 -8.26
CA ARG A 198 16.75 1.23 -7.34
C ARG A 198 15.35 0.72 -7.69
N ARG A 199 14.74 1.25 -8.75
CA ARG A 199 13.38 0.92 -9.18
C ARG A 199 13.14 -0.58 -9.37
N PRO A 200 14.02 -1.36 -10.04
CA PRO A 200 13.82 -2.81 -10.16
C PRO A 200 13.76 -3.53 -8.81
N LEU A 201 14.54 -3.07 -7.82
CA LEU A 201 14.53 -3.62 -6.47
C LEU A 201 13.22 -3.27 -5.75
N VAL A 202 12.78 -2.02 -5.81
CA VAL A 202 11.51 -1.60 -5.18
C VAL A 202 10.33 -2.37 -5.78
N VAL A 203 10.33 -2.52 -7.10
CA VAL A 203 9.33 -3.27 -7.87
C VAL A 203 9.35 -4.77 -7.51
N LEU A 204 10.53 -5.35 -7.30
CA LEU A 204 10.67 -6.72 -6.78
C LEU A 204 10.12 -6.83 -5.35
N LEU A 205 10.51 -5.93 -4.45
CA LEU A 205 10.10 -5.92 -3.05
C LEU A 205 8.57 -5.77 -2.90
N SER A 206 7.96 -4.85 -3.63
CA SER A 206 6.50 -4.69 -3.63
C SER A 206 5.78 -5.95 -4.16
N SER A 207 6.43 -6.71 -5.05
CA SER A 207 5.86 -7.96 -5.57
C SER A 207 5.86 -9.06 -4.51
N LEU A 208 6.81 -9.02 -3.56
CA LEU A 208 6.85 -9.97 -2.44
C LEU A 208 5.62 -9.91 -1.55
N VAL A 209 4.87 -8.80 -1.56
CA VAL A 209 3.59 -8.68 -0.83
C VAL A 209 2.63 -9.82 -1.21
N ALA A 210 2.66 -10.28 -2.46
CA ALA A 210 1.74 -11.28 -2.98
C ALA A 210 2.22 -12.72 -2.80
N VAL A 211 3.52 -12.92 -2.57
CA VAL A 211 4.15 -14.25 -2.52
C VAL A 211 3.55 -15.11 -1.41
N TYR A 212 3.45 -14.54 -0.21
CA TYR A 212 2.97 -15.30 0.95
C TYR A 212 1.51 -15.71 0.88
N PRO A 213 0.55 -14.81 0.63
CA PRO A 213 -0.84 -15.22 0.62
C PRO A 213 -1.12 -16.18 -0.56
N ALA A 214 -0.43 -16.04 -1.70
CA ALA A 214 -0.49 -17.01 -2.80
C ALA A 214 0.11 -18.37 -2.39
N TYR A 215 1.30 -18.39 -1.77
CA TYR A 215 1.91 -19.62 -1.24
C TYR A 215 0.99 -20.30 -0.23
N ASN A 216 0.45 -19.54 0.72
CA ASN A 216 -0.38 -20.08 1.79
C ASN A 216 -1.65 -20.70 1.20
N LEU A 217 -2.31 -20.01 0.29
CA LEU A 217 -3.46 -20.54 -0.45
C LEU A 217 -3.12 -21.82 -1.21
N VAL A 218 -2.09 -21.81 -2.06
CA VAL A 218 -1.71 -22.97 -2.89
C VAL A 218 -1.34 -24.15 -2.00
N LYS A 219 -0.53 -23.93 -0.96
CA LYS A 219 -0.19 -24.97 0.01
C LYS A 219 -1.44 -25.57 0.64
N ARG A 220 -2.42 -24.77 1.04
CA ARG A 220 -3.61 -25.31 1.72
C ARG A 220 -4.58 -26.00 0.78
N THR A 221 -4.76 -25.48 -0.43
CA THR A 221 -5.62 -26.09 -1.45
C THR A 221 -5.05 -27.39 -1.99
N VAL A 222 -3.72 -27.51 -2.09
CA VAL A 222 -3.05 -28.72 -2.59
C VAL A 222 -2.85 -29.77 -1.49
N THR A 223 -2.52 -29.35 -0.27
CA THR A 223 -2.14 -30.30 0.80
C THR A 223 -3.33 -30.79 1.63
N TYR A 224 -4.44 -30.04 1.72
CA TYR A 224 -5.57 -30.40 2.58
C TYR A 224 -6.78 -30.83 1.76
N PRO A 225 -7.53 -31.85 2.21
CA PRO A 225 -8.87 -32.12 1.71
C PRO A 225 -9.73 -30.84 1.80
N VAL A 226 -10.66 -30.66 0.86
CA VAL A 226 -11.54 -29.47 0.77
C VAL A 226 -12.22 -29.16 2.11
N HIS A 227 -12.58 -30.20 2.88
CA HIS A 227 -13.25 -30.06 4.18
C HIS A 227 -12.33 -29.62 5.33
N SER A 228 -11.01 -29.66 5.14
CA SER A 228 -10.00 -29.35 6.16
C SER A 228 -9.32 -27.99 5.94
N PHE A 229 -9.64 -27.28 4.85
CA PHE A 229 -9.10 -25.93 4.61
C PHE A 229 -9.49 -24.97 5.73
N ALA A 230 -10.75 -25.02 6.16
CA ALA A 230 -11.28 -24.18 7.22
C ALA A 230 -10.63 -24.46 8.60
N THR A 231 -10.13 -25.68 8.82
CA THR A 231 -9.44 -26.09 10.05
C THR A 231 -7.92 -26.02 9.89
N SER A 232 -7.43 -25.32 8.87
CA SER A 232 -6.01 -25.09 8.67
C SER A 232 -5.59 -23.72 9.25
N SER A 233 -4.30 -23.52 9.49
CA SER A 233 -3.72 -22.20 9.76
C SER A 233 -3.72 -21.23 8.55
N PHE A 234 -4.72 -21.30 7.67
CA PHE A 234 -4.89 -20.31 6.61
C PHE A 234 -5.33 -18.97 7.20
N ALA A 235 -6.41 -19.00 7.98
CA ALA A 235 -7.07 -17.79 8.46
C ALA A 235 -6.19 -16.94 9.38
N ASN A 236 -5.49 -17.56 10.35
CA ASN A 236 -4.62 -16.80 11.25
C ASN A 236 -3.43 -16.16 10.52
N ASN A 237 -2.77 -16.93 9.67
CA ASN A 237 -1.64 -16.48 8.87
C ASN A 237 -2.05 -15.38 7.87
N ALA A 238 -3.22 -15.54 7.24
CA ALA A 238 -3.79 -14.57 6.32
C ALA A 238 -4.20 -13.28 7.06
N ALA A 239 -4.71 -13.39 8.29
CA ALA A 239 -5.04 -12.24 9.12
C ALA A 239 -3.80 -11.44 9.53
N GLU A 240 -2.72 -12.10 9.92
CA GLU A 240 -1.44 -11.43 10.21
C GLU A 240 -0.94 -10.65 9.01
N TRP A 241 -0.96 -11.26 7.83
CA TRP A 241 -0.61 -10.60 6.57
C TRP A 241 -1.57 -9.45 6.23
N ALA A 242 -2.89 -9.66 6.34
CA ALA A 242 -3.90 -8.67 5.97
C ALA A 242 -3.81 -7.41 6.85
N MET A 243 -3.55 -7.56 8.15
CA MET A 243 -3.33 -6.43 9.05
C MET A 243 -2.06 -5.66 8.69
N GLY A 244 -0.97 -6.37 8.37
CA GLY A 244 0.23 -5.76 7.81
C GLY A 244 -0.06 -5.00 6.52
N PHE A 245 -0.84 -5.61 5.62
CA PHE A 245 -1.23 -5.05 4.34
C PHE A 245 -2.02 -3.74 4.51
N LEU A 246 -3.02 -3.72 5.39
CA LEU A 246 -3.80 -2.53 5.70
C LEU A 246 -2.92 -1.42 6.32
N LEU A 247 -2.04 -1.78 7.26
CA LEU A 247 -1.12 -0.83 7.86
C LEU A 247 -0.17 -0.20 6.83
N GLY A 248 0.47 -1.03 6.00
CA GLY A 248 1.36 -0.57 4.93
C GLY A 248 0.66 0.34 3.94
N LEU A 249 -0.57 -0.01 3.54
CA LEU A 249 -1.39 0.79 2.62
C LEU A 249 -1.71 2.15 3.24
N SER A 250 -2.20 2.17 4.48
CA SER A 250 -2.53 3.41 5.19
C SER A 250 -1.32 4.33 5.36
N CYS A 251 -0.16 3.78 5.73
CA CYS A 251 1.11 4.50 5.80
C CYS A 251 1.48 5.10 4.43
N GLY A 252 1.29 4.33 3.35
CA GLY A 252 1.62 4.79 2.00
C GLY A 252 0.69 5.89 1.50
N VAL A 253 -0.60 5.84 1.83
CA VAL A 253 -1.57 6.90 1.51
C VAL A 253 -1.15 8.20 2.21
N ALA A 254 -0.81 8.12 3.49
CA ALA A 254 -0.34 9.28 4.24
C ALA A 254 0.97 9.85 3.68
N ALA A 255 1.96 8.99 3.37
CA ALA A 255 3.21 9.39 2.74
C ALA A 255 2.98 10.09 1.38
N THR A 256 2.05 9.56 0.59
CA THR A 256 1.65 10.12 -0.69
C THR A 256 1.04 11.52 -0.53
N ALA A 257 0.13 11.68 0.43
CA ALA A 257 -0.50 12.98 0.69
C ALA A 257 0.54 14.03 1.14
N VAL A 258 1.54 13.64 1.94
CA VAL A 258 2.67 14.51 2.31
C VAL A 258 3.47 14.93 1.09
N HIS A 259 3.79 13.99 0.20
CA HIS A 259 4.56 14.26 -1.01
C HIS A 259 3.82 15.25 -1.93
N ALA A 260 2.52 15.06 -2.13
CA ALA A 260 1.67 15.94 -2.92
C ALA A 260 1.62 17.37 -2.35
N GLY A 261 1.50 17.50 -1.03
CA GLY A 261 1.53 18.79 -0.35
C GLY A 261 2.83 19.55 -0.61
N ARG A 262 3.98 18.85 -0.66
CA ARG A 262 5.29 19.44 -0.98
C ARG A 262 5.38 19.89 -2.44
N ALA A 263 4.95 19.04 -3.38
CA ALA A 263 4.97 19.37 -4.80
C ALA A 263 4.03 20.55 -5.13
N GLY A 264 2.88 20.64 -4.47
CA GLY A 264 1.97 21.79 -4.56
C GLY A 264 2.58 23.08 -4.01
N ALA A 265 3.28 23.00 -2.87
CA ALA A 265 3.97 24.15 -2.27
C ALA A 265 5.11 24.66 -3.16
N ALA A 266 5.95 23.77 -3.69
CA ALA A 266 7.07 24.12 -4.57
C ALA A 266 6.59 24.79 -5.86
N ALA A 267 5.55 24.24 -6.51
CA ALA A 267 5.00 24.81 -7.73
C ALA A 267 4.40 26.21 -7.55
N ARG A 268 3.81 26.49 -6.38
CA ARG A 268 3.35 27.83 -6.02
C ARG A 268 4.52 28.80 -5.83
N ALA A 269 5.62 28.34 -5.24
CA ALA A 269 6.82 29.15 -5.03
C ALA A 269 7.52 29.53 -6.35
N THR A 270 7.53 28.64 -7.35
CA THR A 270 8.16 28.90 -8.66
C THR A 270 7.24 29.59 -9.69
N GLY A 271 6.07 30.07 -9.26
CA GLY A 271 5.13 30.77 -10.14
C GLY A 271 4.57 29.91 -11.28
N GLY A 272 4.52 28.59 -11.11
CA GLY A 272 3.90 27.65 -12.06
C GLY A 272 4.63 27.43 -13.39
N LYS A 273 5.70 28.18 -13.69
CA LYS A 273 6.38 28.14 -15.00
C LYS A 273 7.09 26.81 -15.29
N GLU A 274 7.54 26.07 -14.27
CA GLU A 274 8.25 24.79 -14.46
C GLU A 274 7.33 23.57 -14.64
N ARG A 275 6.05 23.66 -14.24
CA ARG A 275 5.11 22.51 -14.32
C ARG A 275 4.78 22.11 -15.76
N ALA A 276 4.80 23.05 -16.70
CA ALA A 276 4.55 22.74 -18.12
C ALA A 276 5.67 21.90 -18.76
N SER A 277 6.91 22.05 -18.27
CA SER A 277 8.09 21.33 -18.81
C SER A 277 8.21 19.92 -18.25
N ALA A 278 8.01 19.73 -16.94
CA ALA A 278 8.19 18.42 -16.29
C ALA A 278 7.04 17.42 -16.55
N ALA A 279 5.81 17.90 -16.76
CA ALA A 279 4.66 17.03 -17.00
C ALA A 279 4.62 16.42 -18.42
N GLN A 280 5.45 16.93 -19.35
CA GLN A 280 5.55 16.43 -20.73
C GLN A 280 6.65 15.38 -20.95
N ALA A 281 7.48 15.10 -19.94
CA ALA A 281 8.42 13.99 -20.02
C ALA A 281 7.64 12.68 -19.92
N ALA A 282 7.34 12.08 -21.08
CA ALA A 282 6.70 10.76 -21.15
C ALA A 282 7.45 9.78 -20.23
N PRO A 283 6.74 8.98 -19.42
CA PRO A 283 7.40 8.03 -18.54
C PRO A 283 8.32 7.12 -19.37
N PRO A 284 9.56 6.87 -18.94
CA PRO A 284 10.48 6.03 -19.68
C PRO A 284 9.83 4.68 -19.96
N ARG A 285 9.94 4.20 -21.21
CA ARG A 285 9.41 2.89 -21.61
C ARG A 285 9.97 1.82 -20.66
N GLY A 286 9.06 1.15 -19.95
CA GLY A 286 9.45 0.23 -18.88
C GLY A 286 10.37 -0.89 -19.35
N GLY A 287 11.42 -1.14 -18.58
CA GLY A 287 12.40 -2.19 -18.87
C GLY A 287 11.82 -3.60 -18.75
N ARG A 288 12.59 -4.62 -19.16
CA ARG A 288 12.18 -6.04 -19.06
C ARG A 288 11.74 -6.43 -17.64
N VAL A 289 12.41 -5.91 -16.61
CA VAL A 289 12.09 -6.21 -15.19
C VAL A 289 10.75 -5.63 -14.76
N GLU A 290 10.41 -4.41 -15.18
CA GLU A 290 9.12 -3.80 -14.85
C GLU A 290 7.95 -4.58 -15.46
N ARG A 291 8.10 -5.04 -16.71
CA ARG A 291 7.09 -5.89 -17.35
C ARG A 291 6.92 -7.24 -16.65
N ALA A 292 8.03 -7.88 -16.26
CA ALA A 292 7.99 -9.14 -15.53
C ALA A 292 7.32 -9.00 -14.16
N SER A 293 7.62 -7.93 -13.42
CA SER A 293 6.97 -7.67 -12.15
C SER A 293 5.50 -7.32 -12.30
N LEU A 294 5.12 -6.53 -13.30
CA LEU A 294 3.71 -6.23 -13.58
C LEU A 294 2.92 -7.52 -13.82
N ALA A 295 3.46 -8.41 -14.67
CA ALA A 295 2.85 -9.72 -14.93
C ALA A 295 2.76 -10.56 -13.65
N PHE A 296 3.83 -10.63 -12.85
CA PHE A 296 3.83 -11.36 -11.60
C PHE A 296 2.78 -10.83 -10.60
N ARG A 297 2.71 -9.51 -10.40
CA ARG A 297 1.72 -8.88 -9.52
C ARG A 297 0.30 -9.14 -10.01
N ALA A 298 0.07 -9.06 -11.32
CA ALA A 298 -1.23 -9.34 -11.92
C ALA A 298 -1.64 -10.80 -11.72
N CYS A 299 -0.73 -11.76 -11.97
CA CYS A 299 -0.97 -13.17 -11.72
C CYS A 299 -1.26 -13.44 -10.24
N ALA A 300 -0.43 -12.92 -9.34
CA ALA A 300 -0.59 -13.16 -7.91
C ALA A 300 -1.85 -12.50 -7.34
N GLY A 301 -2.15 -11.26 -7.76
CA GLY A 301 -3.40 -10.58 -7.42
C GLY A 301 -4.64 -11.29 -7.97
N GLY A 302 -4.56 -11.81 -9.20
CA GLY A 302 -5.62 -12.65 -9.78
C GLY A 302 -5.84 -13.93 -9.00
N VAL A 303 -4.78 -14.63 -8.60
CA VAL A 303 -4.87 -15.83 -7.73
C VAL A 303 -5.54 -15.49 -6.41
N LEU A 304 -5.16 -14.38 -5.78
CA LEU A 304 -5.77 -13.94 -4.53
C LEU A 304 -7.26 -13.62 -4.70
N PHE A 305 -7.61 -12.88 -5.76
CA PHE A 305 -8.99 -12.53 -6.05
C PHE A 305 -9.84 -13.78 -6.29
N VAL A 306 -9.38 -14.70 -7.13
CA VAL A 306 -10.11 -15.95 -7.44
C VAL A 306 -10.26 -16.82 -6.19
N ALA A 307 -9.29 -16.81 -5.26
CA ALA A 307 -9.44 -17.55 -4.02
C ALA A 307 -10.51 -17.00 -3.07
N CYS A 308 -10.79 -15.70 -3.15
CA CYS A 308 -11.76 -15.04 -2.28
C CYS A 308 -13.19 -15.10 -2.84
N VAL A 309 -13.37 -15.51 -4.11
CA VAL A 309 -14.66 -15.59 -4.83
C VAL A 309 -15.10 -17.05 -4.89
#